data_AF-A0A7G8PWS4-F1
#
_entry.id   AF-A0A7G8PWS4-F1
#
_cell.length_a   1.000
_cell.length_b   1.000
_cell.length_c   1.000
_cell.angle_alpha   90.00
_cell.angle_beta   90.00
_cell.angle_gamma   90.00
#
_symmetry.space_group_name_H-M   'P 1'
#
loop_
_entity.id
_entity.type
_entity.pdbx_description
1 polymer ?
#
loop_
_entity_poly.entity_id
_entity_poly.type
_entity_poly.pdbx_seq_one_letter_code
_entity_poly.pdbx_strand_id
1 'polypeptide(L)'
;MIKRDVEDRFRFAALQSETGLKYVQKHNIDTNKVDSILLIDGDKYYQKSGAALRIALYLNGAYPLLYGLLIIPKFIRDGVYEYIARNRYRWYGKKESCMIPTPELKAKFL
;
A
#
# COMPACT_ATOMS: atom_id res chain seq x y z
N MET A 1 2.20 4.40 -7.43
CA MET A 1 3.19 4.19 -6.36
C MET A 1 4.57 3.99 -6.96
N ILE A 2 4.86 2.86 -7.64
CA ILE A 2 6.22 2.51 -8.10
C ILE A 2 6.93 3.62 -8.90
N LYS A 3 6.29 4.22 -9.91
CA LYS A 3 6.88 5.31 -10.70
C LYS A 3 7.21 6.59 -9.91
N ARG A 4 6.66 6.73 -8.71
CA ARG A 4 6.81 7.91 -7.83
C ARG A 4 7.69 7.64 -6.61
N ASP A 5 8.12 6.39 -6.44
CA ASP A 5 9.11 5.95 -5.45
C ASP A 5 10.51 6.12 -6.07
N VAL A 6 10.96 7.37 -6.11
CA VAL A 6 12.21 7.75 -6.79
C VAL A 6 13.44 7.36 -5.95
N GLU A 7 13.29 7.30 -4.62
CA GLU A 7 14.34 6.89 -3.69
C GLU A 7 14.43 5.36 -3.50
N ASP A 8 13.70 4.58 -4.30
CA ASP A 8 13.69 3.12 -4.28
C ASP A 8 13.43 2.49 -2.89
N ARG A 9 12.55 3.12 -2.10
CA ARG A 9 12.30 2.74 -0.70
C ARG A 9 11.40 1.53 -0.54
N PHE A 10 10.54 1.25 -1.52
CA PHE A 10 9.51 0.23 -1.37
C PHE A 10 9.88 -1.09 -2.05
N ARG A 11 9.57 -2.17 -1.34
CA ARG A 11 9.55 -3.53 -1.86
C ARG A 11 8.14 -4.10 -1.72
N PHE A 12 7.75 -4.97 -2.63
CA PHE A 12 6.38 -5.47 -2.76
C PHE A 12 6.37 -6.99 -2.68
N ALA A 13 5.53 -7.54 -1.81
CA ALA A 13 5.27 -8.97 -1.75
C ALA A 13 3.76 -9.19 -1.88
N ALA A 14 3.36 -10.27 -2.54
CA ALA A 14 1.98 -10.72 -2.46
C ALA A 14 1.70 -11.20 -1.04
N LEU A 15 0.51 -10.91 -0.49
CA LEU A 15 0.16 -11.33 0.88
C LEU A 15 0.24 -12.85 1.05
N GLN A 16 -0.02 -13.60 -0.02
CA GLN A 16 0.00 -15.05 -0.06
C GLN A 16 1.36 -15.66 -0.44
N SER A 17 2.37 -14.84 -0.77
CA SER A 17 3.71 -15.38 -1.04
C SER A 17 4.39 -15.81 0.25
N GLU A 18 5.42 -16.66 0.15
CA GLU A 18 6.24 -17.08 1.29
C GLU A 18 6.77 -15.86 2.08
N THR A 19 7.31 -14.87 1.37
CA THR A 19 7.76 -13.59 1.97
C THR A 19 6.62 -12.88 2.69
N GLY A 20 5.45 -12.75 2.05
CA GLY A 20 4.28 -12.10 2.66
C GLY A 20 3.81 -12.79 3.94
N LEU A 21 3.68 -14.11 3.91
CA LEU A 21 3.29 -14.95 5.04
C LEU A 21 4.29 -14.84 6.20
N LYS A 22 5.60 -14.80 5.91
CA LYS A 22 6.64 -14.63 6.92
C LYS A 22 6.47 -13.32 7.70
N TYR A 23 6.18 -12.21 7.02
CA TYR A 23 5.95 -10.92 7.70
C TYR A 23 4.64 -10.93 8.49
N VAL A 24 3.56 -11.43 7.91
CA VAL A 24 2.27 -11.57 8.59
C VAL A 24 2.43 -12.35 9.91
N GLN A 25 3.13 -13.49 9.88
CA GLN A 25 3.38 -14.31 11.05
C GLN A 25 4.26 -13.57 12.07
N LYS A 26 5.37 -12.95 11.63
CA LYS A 26 6.26 -12.17 12.51
C LYS A 26 5.50 -11.11 13.31
N HIS A 27 4.52 -10.46 12.69
CA HIS A 27 3.75 -9.38 13.31
C HIS A 27 2.40 -9.82 13.91
N ASN A 28 2.11 -11.14 13.95
CA ASN A 28 0.84 -11.71 14.41
C ASN A 28 -0.40 -11.07 13.75
N ILE A 29 -0.32 -10.84 12.43
CA ILE A 29 -1.37 -10.17 11.67
C ILE A 29 -2.42 -11.20 11.24
N ASP A 30 -3.69 -10.93 11.57
CA ASP A 30 -4.82 -11.73 11.10
C ASP A 30 -5.12 -11.41 9.64
N THR A 31 -4.70 -12.28 8.73
CA THR A 31 -4.88 -12.11 7.27
C THR A 31 -6.34 -12.07 6.85
N ASN A 32 -7.26 -12.66 7.63
CA ASN A 32 -8.70 -12.61 7.32
C ASN A 32 -9.26 -11.19 7.43
N LYS A 33 -8.57 -10.31 8.17
CA LYS A 33 -8.94 -8.90 8.35
C LYS A 33 -8.16 -7.96 7.43
N VAL A 34 -7.31 -8.49 6.55
CA VAL A 34 -6.52 -7.73 5.60
C VAL A 34 -7.21 -7.75 4.23
N ASP A 35 -7.93 -6.68 3.92
CA ASP A 35 -8.63 -6.45 2.65
C ASP A 35 -7.94 -5.41 1.75
N SER A 36 -6.75 -4.96 2.16
CA SER A 36 -6.05 -3.80 1.62
C SER A 36 -4.53 -3.96 1.71
N ILE A 37 -3.80 -2.94 1.26
CA ILE A 37 -2.35 -2.89 1.36
C ILE A 37 -1.91 -2.88 2.83
N LEU A 38 -0.88 -3.67 3.12
CA LEU A 38 -0.18 -3.71 4.38
C LEU A 38 1.19 -3.07 4.20
N LEU A 39 1.50 -2.07 5.02
CA LEU A 39 2.83 -1.47 5.08
C LEU A 39 3.55 -2.04 6.30
N ILE A 40 4.67 -2.72 6.07
CA ILE A 40 5.61 -3.11 7.12
C ILE A 40 6.74 -2.08 7.16
N ASP A 41 7.03 -1.55 8.35
CA ASP A 41 8.08 -0.56 8.59
C ASP A 41 8.81 -0.93 9.89
N GLY A 42 9.93 -1.64 9.74
CA GLY A 42 10.65 -2.24 10.85
C GLY A 42 9.77 -3.23 11.62
N ASP A 43 9.54 -2.94 12.91
CA ASP A 43 8.68 -3.75 13.78
C ASP A 43 7.22 -3.30 13.82
N LYS A 44 6.87 -2.23 13.10
CA LYS A 44 5.52 -1.70 13.02
C LYS A 44 4.83 -2.10 11.72
N TYR A 45 3.52 -2.23 11.77
CA TYR A 45 2.71 -2.39 10.58
C TYR A 45 1.54 -1.40 10.55
N TYR A 46 1.11 -1.06 9.34
CA TYR A 46 -0.02 -0.18 9.09
C TYR A 46 -0.91 -0.75 7.99
N GLN A 47 -2.20 -0.45 8.06
CA GLN A 47 -3.21 -0.93 7.10
C GLN A 47 -4.14 0.21 6.66
N LYS A 48 -4.91 -0.01 5.59
CA LYS A 48 -5.93 0.91 5.08
C LYS A 48 -5.39 2.33 4.87
N SER A 49 -6.11 3.36 5.33
CA SER A 49 -5.67 4.75 5.21
C SER A 49 -4.32 5.00 5.88
N GLY A 50 -4.03 4.32 7.01
CA GLY A 50 -2.77 4.46 7.72
C GLY A 50 -1.57 4.04 6.87
N ALA A 51 -1.67 2.91 6.16
CA ALA A 51 -0.65 2.46 5.21
C ALA A 51 -0.51 3.45 4.05
N ALA A 52 -1.63 3.82 3.43
CA ALA A 52 -1.63 4.69 2.25
C ALA A 52 -1.03 6.08 2.53
N LEU A 53 -1.39 6.70 3.65
CA LEU A 53 -0.88 8.01 4.04
C LEU A 53 0.61 7.97 4.39
N ARG A 54 1.08 6.90 5.06
CA ARG A 54 2.50 6.71 5.34
C ARG A 54 3.33 6.44 4.09
N ILE A 55 2.81 5.66 3.15
CA ILE A 55 3.44 5.48 1.84
C ILE A 55 3.55 6.85 1.16
N ALA A 56 2.49 7.67 1.18
CA ALA A 56 2.47 8.97 0.52
C ALA A 56 3.54 9.94 1.03
N LEU A 57 3.95 9.83 2.29
CA LEU A 57 5.04 10.61 2.88
C LEU A 57 6.37 10.44 2.13
N TYR A 58 6.62 9.25 1.59
CA TYR A 58 7.88 8.90 0.92
C TYR A 58 7.77 8.93 -0.62
N LEU A 59 6.68 9.46 -1.17
CA LEU A 59 6.53 9.66 -2.61
C LEU A 59 6.87 11.10 -3.00
N ASN A 60 7.42 11.30 -4.21
CA ASN A 60 7.79 12.63 -4.68
C ASN A 60 6.60 13.52 -5.07
N GLY A 61 6.80 14.84 -5.08
CA GLY A 61 5.81 15.84 -5.50
C GLY A 61 4.89 16.27 -4.35
N ALA A 62 3.61 16.47 -4.63
CA ALA A 62 2.63 16.92 -3.61
C ALA A 62 2.08 15.78 -2.73
N TYR A 63 2.52 14.53 -2.93
CA TYR A 63 2.04 13.37 -2.17
C TYR A 63 2.31 13.43 -0.67
N PRO A 64 3.47 13.93 -0.19
CA PRO A 64 3.73 14.04 1.24
C PRO A 64 2.72 14.93 1.98
N LEU A 65 2.07 15.87 1.28
CA LEU A 65 1.02 16.71 1.87
C LEU A 65 -0.19 15.88 2.34
N LEU A 66 -0.47 14.74 1.70
CA LEU A 66 -1.55 13.84 2.11
C LEU A 66 -1.29 13.26 3.50
N TYR A 67 -0.02 13.14 3.94
CA TYR A 67 0.31 12.66 5.27
C TYR A 67 -0.37 13.51 6.37
N GLY A 68 -0.62 14.80 6.13
CA GLY A 68 -1.36 15.67 7.05
C GLY A 68 -2.77 15.16 7.39
N LEU A 69 -3.40 14.37 6.52
CA LEU A 69 -4.70 13.73 6.77
C LEU A 69 -4.68 12.70 7.91
N LEU A 70 -3.51 12.40 8.49
CA LEU A 70 -3.40 11.61 9.73
C LEU A 70 -4.05 12.27 10.93
N ILE A 71 -4.23 13.60 10.92
CA ILE A 71 -4.94 14.32 11.98
C ILE A 71 -6.44 13.99 12.01
N ILE A 72 -6.99 13.54 10.89
CA ILE A 72 -8.40 13.16 10.78
C ILE A 72 -8.62 11.84 11.54
N PRO A 73 -9.66 11.76 12.40
CA PRO A 73 -9.98 10.54 13.14
C PRO A 73 -10.08 9.30 12.26
N LYS A 74 -9.55 8.17 12.76
CA LYS A 74 -9.41 6.92 11.99
C LYS A 74 -10.71 6.46 11.34
N PHE A 75 -11.84 6.54 12.03
CA PHE A 75 -13.14 6.10 11.52
C PHE A 75 -13.57 6.87 10.26
N ILE A 76 -13.27 8.18 10.19
CA ILE A 76 -13.63 9.02 9.03
C ILE A 76 -12.72 8.65 7.85
N ARG A 77 -11.41 8.71 8.06
CA ARG A 77 -10.45 8.47 6.97
C ARG A 77 -10.50 7.03 6.45
N ASP A 78 -10.77 6.04 7.31
CA ASP A 78 -10.96 4.65 6.88
C ASP A 78 -12.28 4.49 6.12
N GLY A 79 -13.36 5.18 6.52
CA GLY A 79 -14.63 5.18 5.77
C GLY A 79 -14.48 5.78 4.36
N VAL A 80 -13.76 6.91 4.23
CA VAL A 80 -13.42 7.51 2.93
C VAL A 80 -12.55 6.56 2.10
N TYR A 81 -11.54 5.96 2.73
CA TYR A 81 -10.67 4.99 2.07
C TYR A 81 -11.46 3.80 1.51
N GLU A 82 -12.38 3.22 2.29
CA GLU A 82 -13.23 2.11 1.87
C GLU A 82 -14.22 2.50 0.76
N TYR A 83 -14.75 3.73 0.80
CA TYR A 83 -15.58 4.25 -0.29
C TYR A 83 -14.78 4.33 -1.61
N ILE A 84 -13.58 4.89 -1.58
CA ILE A 84 -12.70 4.95 -2.76
C ILE A 84 -12.33 3.54 -3.23
N ALA A 85 -11.93 2.66 -2.31
CA ALA A 85 -11.50 1.31 -2.63
C ALA A 85 -12.60 0.49 -3.32
N ARG A 86 -13.86 0.65 -2.91
CA ARG A 86 -15.03 0.01 -3.53
C ARG A 86 -15.37 0.58 -4.91
N ASN A 87 -15.15 1.87 -5.13
CA ASN A 87 -15.51 2.52 -6.39
C ASN A 87 -14.36 2.62 -7.41
N ARG A 88 -13.11 2.29 -7.03
CA ARG A 88 -11.92 2.48 -7.88
C ARG A 88 -12.04 1.89 -9.28
N TYR A 89 -12.62 0.70 -9.41
CA TYR A 89 -12.76 0.05 -10.73
C TYR A 89 -13.90 0.65 -11.56
N ARG A 90 -14.90 1.25 -10.91
CA ARG A 90 -15.96 2.02 -11.61
C ARG A 90 -15.42 3.35 -12.13
N TRP A 91 -14.56 4.02 -11.37
CA TRP A 91 -14.04 5.34 -11.74
C TRP A 91 -12.85 5.29 -12.70
N TYR A 92 -11.95 4.33 -12.50
CA TYR A 92 -10.68 4.27 -13.23
C TYR A 92 -10.59 3.09 -14.21
N GLY A 93 -11.63 2.27 -14.28
CA GLY A 93 -11.64 1.02 -15.05
C GLY A 93 -10.71 -0.05 -14.46
N LYS A 94 -10.71 -1.22 -15.09
CA LYS A 94 -9.68 -2.25 -14.90
C LYS A 94 -8.66 -2.12 -16.02
N LYS A 95 -7.40 -2.42 -15.72
CA LYS A 95 -6.40 -2.58 -16.77
C LYS A 95 -6.53 -4.00 -17.33
N GLU A 96 -6.84 -4.08 -18.62
CA GLU A 96 -6.94 -5.34 -19.38
C GLU A 96 -5.56 -5.90 -19.76
N SER A 97 -4.52 -5.06 -19.78
CA SER A 97 -3.17 -5.46 -20.20
C SER A 97 -2.20 -5.60 -19.02
N CYS A 98 -1.51 -6.74 -18.98
CA CYS A 98 -0.35 -6.96 -18.12
C CYS A 98 0.86 -6.21 -18.69
N MET A 99 1.47 -5.36 -17.86
CA MET A 99 2.76 -4.74 -18.18
C MET A 99 3.85 -5.81 -18.10
N ILE A 100 4.72 -5.89 -19.13
CA ILE A 100 5.95 -6.67 -19.04
C ILE A 100 6.93 -5.86 -18.17
N PRO A 101 7.33 -6.36 -16.98
CA PRO A 101 8.18 -5.59 -16.08
C PRO A 101 9.61 -5.53 -16.61
N THR A 102 10.25 -4.36 -16.49
CA THR A 102 11.70 -4.23 -16.69
C THR A 102 12.45 -4.96 -15.57
N PRO A 103 13.74 -5.30 -15.73
CA PRO A 103 14.53 -5.93 -14.67
C PRO A 103 14.52 -5.14 -13.36
N GLU A 104 14.59 -3.80 -13.44
CA GLU A 104 14.56 -2.91 -12.28
C GLU A 104 13.20 -2.96 -11.58
N LEU A 105 12.11 -3.02 -12.37
CA LEU A 105 10.77 -3.17 -11.81
C LEU A 105 10.60 -4.53 -11.14
N LYS A 106 11.16 -5.60 -11.72
CA LYS A 106 11.13 -6.95 -11.16
C LYS A 106 11.89 -7.02 -9.82
N ALA A 107 13.02 -6.31 -9.69
CA ALA A 107 13.81 -6.25 -8.47
C ALA A 107 13.08 -5.61 -7.27
N LYS A 108 11.99 -4.87 -7.51
CA LYS A 108 11.14 -4.34 -6.43
C LYS A 108 10.21 -5.40 -5.80
N PHE A 109 10.03 -6.56 -6.43
CA PHE A 109 9.15 -7.62 -5.93
C PHE A 109 9.94 -8.71 -5.20
N LEU A 110 9.43 -9.13 -4.04
CA LEU A 110 10.00 -10.15 -3.14
C LEU A 110 9.15 -11.42 -3.08
#